data_AF-A0A6C0HLA4-F1
#
_entry.id   AF-A0A6C0HLA4-F1
#
_cell.length_a   1.000
_cell.length_b   1.000
_cell.length_c   1.000
_cell.angle_alpha   90.00
_cell.angle_beta   90.00
_cell.angle_gamma   90.00
#
_symmetry.space_group_name_H-M   'P 1'
#
loop_
_entity.id
_entity.type
_entity.pdbx_description
1 polymer ?
#
loop_
_entity_poly.entity_id
_entity_poly.type
_entity_poly.pdbx_seq_one_letter_code
_entity_poly.pdbx_strand_id
1 'polypeptide(L)'
;MSVTPAAMVQSFEQFLPAMDSPPKLLYGAAMVLLITYSSALPTTYRSFADSLIGRVLGIAAILGSLELLGWIYGLLTAVAFLLVLHHAPRFHHEGFEGSISKMNVFGKRWFVETVLGERPSNISTHEVITHAIKN
;
A
#
# COMPACT_ATOMS: atom_id res chain seq x y z
N MET A 1 -40.80 13.46 -22.35
CA MET A 1 -41.37 13.30 -20.99
C MET A 1 -40.77 14.38 -20.10
N SER A 2 -41.54 15.42 -19.79
CA SER A 2 -41.09 16.50 -18.91
C SER A 2 -41.23 16.06 -17.45
N VAL A 3 -40.12 15.92 -16.73
CA VAL A 3 -40.15 15.71 -15.28
C VAL A 3 -40.74 16.95 -14.65
N THR A 4 -41.94 16.84 -14.09
CA THR A 4 -42.60 17.95 -13.39
C THR A 4 -41.84 18.27 -12.10
N PRO A 5 -41.64 19.56 -11.74
CA PRO A 5 -40.88 19.95 -10.55
C PRO A 5 -41.42 19.32 -9.25
N ALA A 6 -42.73 19.06 -9.19
CA ALA A 6 -43.36 18.36 -8.07
C ALA A 6 -42.83 16.92 -7.85
N ALA A 7 -42.49 16.20 -8.93
CA ALA A 7 -41.94 14.85 -8.85
C ALA A 7 -40.50 14.87 -8.32
N MET A 8 -39.70 15.88 -8.69
CA MET A 8 -38.35 16.05 -8.13
C MET A 8 -38.39 16.40 -6.64
N VAL A 9 -39.31 17.26 -6.20
CA VAL A 9 -39.44 17.63 -4.78
C VAL A 9 -39.84 16.41 -3.94
N GLN A 10 -40.81 15.61 -4.38
CA GLN A 10 -41.20 14.38 -3.68
C GLN A 10 -40.08 13.34 -3.62
N SER A 11 -39.29 13.22 -4.68
CA SER A 11 -38.09 12.35 -4.69
C SER A 11 -37.09 12.82 -3.64
N PHE A 12 -36.82 14.13 -3.57
CA PHE A 12 -35.87 14.72 -2.63
C PHE A 12 -36.34 14.58 -1.18
N GLU A 13 -37.62 14.78 -0.91
CA GLU A 13 -38.19 14.61 0.43
C GLU A 13 -38.19 13.16 0.91
N GLN A 14 -38.18 12.18 0.02
CA GLN A 14 -37.97 10.77 0.38
C GLN A 14 -36.50 10.43 0.66
N PHE A 15 -35.55 11.16 0.06
CA PHE A 15 -34.12 10.97 0.27
C PHE A 15 -33.60 11.61 1.55
N LEU A 16 -34.12 12.78 1.94
CA LEU A 16 -33.72 13.51 3.14
C LEU A 16 -33.80 12.69 4.45
N PRO A 17 -34.85 11.91 4.72
CA PRO A 17 -34.92 11.07 5.92
C PRO A 17 -34.07 9.78 5.82
N ALA A 18 -33.64 9.40 4.62
CA ALA A 18 -32.73 8.27 4.41
C ALA A 18 -31.25 8.66 4.58
N MET A 19 -30.95 9.96 4.66
CA MET A 19 -29.60 10.45 4.88
C MET A 19 -29.18 10.28 6.34
N ASP A 20 -28.00 9.71 6.54
CA ASP A 20 -27.35 9.63 7.85
C ASP A 20 -27.07 11.02 8.43
N SER A 21 -26.77 11.07 9.73
CA SER A 21 -26.46 12.33 10.40
C SER A 21 -25.28 13.06 9.73
N PRO A 22 -25.31 14.41 9.65
CA PRO A 22 -24.27 15.19 8.99
C PRO A 22 -22.82 14.83 9.34
N PRO A 23 -22.44 14.54 10.61
CA PRO A 23 -21.06 14.17 10.93
C PRO A 23 -20.65 12.82 10.34
N LYS A 24 -21.56 11.85 10.23
CA LYS A 24 -21.28 10.56 9.62
C LYS A 24 -21.01 10.70 8.12
N LEU A 25 -21.79 11.52 7.44
CA LEU A 25 -21.59 11.82 6.02
C LEU A 25 -20.24 12.48 5.77
N LEU A 26 -19.84 13.43 6.61
CA LEU A 26 -18.54 14.09 6.51
C LEU A 26 -17.38 13.11 6.75
N TYR A 27 -17.53 12.21 7.72
CA TYR A 27 -16.58 11.13 7.95
C TYR A 27 -16.46 10.19 6.74
N GLY A 28 -17.59 9.76 6.17
CA GLY A 28 -17.63 8.94 4.96
C GLY A 28 -16.93 9.61 3.79
N ALA A 29 -17.21 10.89 3.55
CA ALA A 29 -16.53 11.68 2.52
C ALA A 29 -15.01 11.76 2.76
N ALA A 30 -14.58 11.99 3.99
CA ALA A 30 -13.16 12.00 4.35
C ALA A 30 -12.48 10.63 4.09
N MET A 31 -13.15 9.52 4.41
CA MET A 31 -12.65 8.18 4.11
C MET A 31 -12.56 7.92 2.60
N VAL A 32 -13.55 8.36 1.81
CA VAL A 32 -13.51 8.26 0.35
C VAL A 32 -12.33 9.04 -0.21
N LEU A 33 -12.08 10.26 0.28
CA LEU A 33 -10.90 11.05 -0.10
C LEU A 33 -9.61 10.34 0.27
N LEU A 34 -9.53 9.75 1.47
CA LEU A 34 -8.35 9.00 1.90
C LEU A 34 -8.11 7.78 1.01
N ILE A 35 -9.17 7.06 0.62
CA ILE A 35 -9.09 5.93 -0.33
C ILE A 35 -8.55 6.40 -1.69
N THR A 36 -9.13 7.46 -2.26
CA THR A 36 -8.74 7.97 -3.59
C THR A 36 -7.33 8.52 -3.62
N TYR A 37 -6.90 9.21 -2.56
CA TYR A 37 -5.56 9.79 -2.45
C TYR A 37 -4.59 8.95 -1.61
N SER A 38 -4.90 7.68 -1.36
CA SER A 38 -4.06 6.77 -0.57
C SER A 38 -2.65 6.62 -1.15
N SER A 39 -2.53 6.66 -2.47
CA SER A 39 -1.26 6.61 -3.20
C SER A 39 -0.41 7.88 -3.10
N ALA A 40 -1.00 9.00 -2.65
CA ALA A 40 -0.30 10.28 -2.44
C ALA A 40 0.23 10.44 -1.00
N LEU A 41 -0.04 9.49 -0.09
CA LEU A 41 0.39 9.58 1.30
C LEU A 41 1.93 9.53 1.43
N PRO A 42 2.56 10.38 2.25
CA PRO A 42 4.00 10.31 2.51
C PRO A 42 4.44 8.95 3.08
N THR A 43 5.66 8.52 2.75
CA THR A 43 6.21 7.22 3.17
C THR A 43 6.26 7.05 4.69
N THR A 44 6.43 8.14 5.46
CA THR A 44 6.43 8.13 6.93
C THR A 44 5.13 7.60 7.54
N TYR A 45 3.98 8.02 6.98
CA TYR A 45 2.67 7.55 7.46
C TYR A 45 2.43 6.09 7.08
N ARG A 46 2.96 5.67 5.92
CA ARG A 46 2.86 4.28 5.47
C ARG A 46 3.72 3.35 6.32
N SER A 47 4.95 3.75 6.66
CA SER A 47 5.80 2.98 7.57
C SER A 47 5.23 2.93 8.99
N PHE A 48 4.55 3.99 9.43
CA PHE A 48 3.85 3.98 10.71
C PHE A 48 2.66 3.00 10.68
N ALA A 49 1.85 3.01 9.63
CA ALA A 49 0.73 2.08 9.47
C ALA A 49 1.17 0.61 9.44
N ASP A 50 2.36 0.34 8.90
CA ASP A 50 2.93 -1.02 8.88
C ASP A 50 3.50 -1.48 10.24
N SER A 51 3.76 -0.55 11.16
CA SER A 51 4.24 -0.88 12.51
C SER A 51 3.20 -1.61 13.35
N LEU A 52 3.64 -2.37 14.37
CA LEU A 52 2.73 -3.03 15.32
C LEU A 52 1.76 -2.05 15.97
N ILE A 53 2.24 -0.88 16.36
CA ILE A 53 1.42 0.18 16.96
C ILE A 53 0.39 0.68 15.96
N GLY A 54 0.81 0.95 14.72
CA GLY A 54 -0.09 1.41 13.65
C GLY A 54 -1.17 0.40 13.31
N ARG A 55 -0.85 -0.90 13.29
CA ARG A 55 -1.81 -1.98 13.06
C ARG A 55 -2.83 -2.11 14.19
N VAL A 56 -2.38 -2.06 15.45
CA VAL A 56 -3.29 -2.09 16.60
C VAL A 56 -4.22 -0.87 16.59
N LEU A 57 -3.69 0.33 16.32
CA LEU A 57 -4.49 1.55 16.19
C LEU A 57 -5.47 1.48 15.00
N GLY A 58 -5.04 0.93 13.86
CA GLY A 58 -5.90 0.74 12.69
C GLY A 58 -7.07 -0.20 12.98
N ILE A 59 -6.80 -1.33 13.63
CA ILE A 59 -7.85 -2.27 14.06
C ILE A 59 -8.80 -1.63 15.06
N ALA A 60 -8.26 -0.90 16.06
CA ALA A 60 -9.07 -0.17 17.02
C ALA A 60 -9.95 0.89 16.35
N ALA A 61 -9.44 1.60 15.34
CA ALA A 61 -10.20 2.58 14.58
C ALA A 61 -11.34 1.91 13.78
N ILE A 62 -11.10 0.74 13.19
CA ILE A 62 -12.13 -0.04 12.48
C ILE A 62 -13.24 -0.45 13.46
N LEU A 63 -12.88 -1.06 14.59
CA LEU A 63 -13.85 -1.48 15.61
C LEU A 63 -14.64 -0.29 16.16
N GLY A 64 -13.96 0.81 16.48
CA GLY A 64 -14.60 2.04 16.94
C GLY A 64 -15.57 2.61 15.90
N SER A 65 -15.21 2.60 14.62
CA SER A 65 -16.11 3.07 13.56
C SER A 65 -17.32 2.15 13.37
N LEU A 66 -17.16 0.84 13.58
CA LEU A 66 -18.23 -0.14 13.47
C LEU A 66 -19.28 0.01 14.59
N GLU A 67 -18.83 0.26 15.83
CA GLU A 67 -19.72 0.47 16.97
C GLU A 67 -20.38 1.85 16.99
N LEU A 68 -19.66 2.92 16.58
CA LEU A 68 -20.15 4.30 16.70
C LEU A 68 -20.93 4.79 15.48
N LEU A 69 -20.49 4.45 14.27
CA LEU A 69 -21.08 4.97 13.03
C LEU A 69 -21.95 3.94 12.31
N GLY A 70 -21.63 2.66 12.46
CA GLY A 70 -22.34 1.53 11.87
C GLY A 70 -21.49 0.76 10.85
N TRP A 71 -22.05 -0.33 10.33
CA TRP A 71 -21.31 -1.28 9.51
C TRP A 71 -20.75 -0.71 8.21
N ILE A 72 -21.47 0.21 7.55
CA ILE A 72 -21.04 0.83 6.28
C ILE A 72 -19.76 1.64 6.49
N TYR A 73 -19.75 2.49 7.51
CA TYR A 73 -18.59 3.31 7.83
C TYR A 73 -17.44 2.45 8.34
N GLY A 74 -17.72 1.40 9.14
CA GLY A 74 -16.72 0.43 9.56
C GLY A 74 -16.01 -0.26 8.39
N LEU A 75 -16.79 -0.70 7.40
CA LEU A 75 -16.25 -1.30 6.19
C LEU A 75 -15.42 -0.30 5.38
N LEU A 76 -15.89 0.94 5.28
CA LEU A 76 -15.17 2.01 4.58
C LEU A 76 -13.81 2.30 5.25
N THR A 77 -13.77 2.39 6.58
CA THR A 77 -12.54 2.57 7.36
C THR A 77 -11.58 1.40 7.17
N ALA A 78 -12.10 0.17 7.12
CA ALA A 78 -11.29 -1.02 6.89
C ALA A 78 -10.62 -1.00 5.51
N VAL A 79 -11.38 -0.66 4.46
CA VAL A 79 -10.85 -0.54 3.09
C VAL A 79 -9.80 0.57 3.01
N ALA A 80 -10.08 1.73 3.59
CA ALA A 80 -9.13 2.83 3.72
C ALA A 80 -7.81 2.37 4.36
N PHE A 81 -7.89 1.70 5.52
CA PHE A 81 -6.71 1.22 6.24
C PHE A 81 -5.93 0.17 5.44
N LEU A 82 -6.61 -0.79 4.81
CA LEU A 82 -5.98 -1.81 3.96
C LEU A 82 -5.25 -1.20 2.76
N LEU A 83 -5.80 -0.15 2.14
CA LEU A 83 -5.15 0.54 1.03
C LEU A 83 -3.87 1.27 1.46
N VAL A 84 -3.89 1.89 2.65
CA VAL A 84 -2.69 2.49 3.24
C VAL A 84 -1.63 1.43 3.50
N LEU A 85 -2.03 0.28 4.06
CA LEU A 85 -1.12 -0.83 4.34
C LEU A 85 -0.57 -1.46 3.05
N HIS A 86 -1.40 -1.59 2.01
CA HIS A 86 -0.98 -2.13 0.72
C HIS A 86 0.14 -1.32 0.07
N HIS A 87 0.08 0.01 0.21
CA HIS A 87 1.10 0.92 -0.32
C HIS A 87 2.32 1.10 0.58
N ALA A 88 2.35 0.43 1.74
CA ALA A 88 3.51 0.47 2.61
C ALA A 88 4.73 -0.17 1.91
N PRO A 89 5.93 0.43 2.04
CA PRO A 89 7.13 -0.13 1.48
C PRO A 89 7.38 -1.50 2.13
N ARG A 90 7.10 -2.57 1.40
CA ARG A 90 7.39 -3.92 1.87
C ARG A 90 8.91 -4.06 1.89
N PHE A 91 9.50 -4.12 3.09
CA PHE A 91 10.91 -4.43 3.29
C PHE A 91 11.25 -5.91 3.02
N HIS A 92 10.41 -6.62 2.28
CA HIS A 92 10.66 -8.00 1.91
C HIS A 92 11.32 -8.04 0.53
N HIS A 93 12.61 -8.36 0.55
CA HIS A 93 13.31 -9.00 -0.55
C HIS A 93 12.72 -10.41 -0.74
N GLU A 94 11.45 -10.48 -1.17
CA GLU A 94 10.82 -11.70 -1.67
C GLU A 94 11.22 -11.88 -3.13
N GLY A 95 12.50 -12.14 -3.30
CA GLY A 95 13.16 -12.56 -4.52
C GLY A 95 14.37 -13.35 -4.05
N PHE A 96 14.71 -14.42 -4.75
CA PHE A 96 15.86 -15.26 -4.44
C PHE A 96 17.15 -14.45 -4.64
N GLU A 97 17.48 -13.57 -3.69
CA GLU A 97 18.64 -12.70 -3.76
C GLU A 97 19.83 -13.49 -3.20
N GLY A 98 20.38 -14.35 -4.04
CA GLY A 98 21.77 -14.75 -3.86
C GLY A 98 22.59 -13.46 -3.81
N SER A 99 23.30 -13.23 -2.71
CA SER A 99 24.11 -12.04 -2.47
C SER A 99 24.98 -11.72 -3.69
N ILE A 100 24.51 -10.78 -4.54
CA ILE A 100 25.28 -10.34 -5.70
C ILE A 100 26.30 -9.35 -5.17
N SER A 101 27.48 -9.87 -4.80
CA SER A 101 28.62 -9.03 -4.51
C SER A 101 29.05 -8.36 -5.82
N LYS A 102 28.67 -7.09 -5.97
CA LYS A 102 29.12 -6.24 -7.06
C LYS A 102 30.46 -5.64 -6.65
N MET A 103 31.54 -6.16 -7.23
CA MET A 103 32.87 -5.57 -7.06
C MET A 103 33.14 -4.63 -8.24
N ASN A 104 33.51 -3.39 -7.94
CA ASN A 104 34.03 -2.47 -8.94
C ASN A 104 35.39 -3.00 -9.41
N VAL A 105 35.59 -3.10 -10.73
CA VAL A 105 36.84 -3.62 -11.30
C VAL A 105 37.93 -2.58 -11.11
N PHE A 106 38.76 -2.76 -10.08
CA PHE A 106 40.00 -1.99 -9.89
C PHE A 106 41.19 -2.87 -10.28
N GLY A 107 41.81 -2.60 -11.43
CA GLY A 107 43.09 -3.23 -11.79
C GLY A 107 43.24 -3.63 -13.26
N LYS A 108 44.15 -4.57 -13.50
CA LYS A 108 44.47 -5.09 -14.84
C LYS A 108 43.37 -6.02 -15.33
N ARG A 109 43.04 -5.90 -16.63
CA ARG A 109 42.11 -6.79 -17.34
C ARG A 109 42.55 -8.24 -17.22
N TRP A 110 41.59 -9.14 -17.06
CA TRP A 110 41.88 -10.58 -17.05
C TRP A 110 42.35 -11.03 -18.44
N PHE A 111 43.09 -12.14 -18.49
CA PHE A 111 43.61 -12.68 -19.76
C PHE A 111 42.48 -12.91 -20.78
N VAL A 112 41.36 -13.47 -20.31
CA VAL A 112 40.18 -13.76 -21.13
C VAL A 112 39.56 -12.47 -21.69
N GLU A 113 39.44 -11.43 -20.87
CA GLU A 113 38.94 -10.11 -21.32
C GLU A 113 39.87 -9.49 -22.37
N THR A 114 41.19 -9.70 -22.23
CA THR A 114 42.18 -9.18 -23.17
C THR A 114 42.09 -9.88 -24.53
N VAL A 115 41.91 -11.20 -24.53
CA VAL A 115 41.73 -12.01 -25.76
C VAL A 115 40.40 -11.69 -26.45
N LEU A 116 39.33 -11.46 -25.69
CA LEU A 116 38.00 -11.15 -26.24
C LEU A 116 37.76 -9.66 -26.52
N GLY A 117 38.70 -8.77 -26.17
CA GLY A 117 38.56 -7.33 -26.41
C GLY A 117 37.57 -6.61 -25.48
N GLU A 118 37.09 -7.26 -24.42
CA GLU A 118 36.04 -6.74 -23.53
C GLU A 118 36.57 -5.72 -22.51
N ARG A 119 35.77 -4.69 -22.20
CA ARG A 119 36.09 -3.65 -21.20
C ARG A 119 34.97 -3.56 -20.16
N PRO A 120 34.84 -4.54 -19.25
CA PRO A 120 33.77 -4.52 -18.26
C PRO A 120 34.02 -3.42 -17.21
N SER A 121 32.97 -2.69 -16.87
CA SER A 121 33.01 -1.69 -15.80
C SER A 121 32.71 -2.28 -14.42
N ASN A 122 32.03 -3.43 -14.36
CA ASN A 122 31.59 -4.09 -13.13
C ASN A 122 31.67 -5.62 -13.29
N ILE A 123 32.07 -6.34 -12.23
CA ILE A 123 31.97 -7.81 -12.16
C ILE A 123 31.00 -8.17 -11.03
N SER A 124 29.95 -8.93 -11.38
CA SER A 124 28.97 -9.45 -10.42
C SER A 124 29.23 -10.93 -10.20
N THR A 125 29.73 -11.29 -9.02
CA THR A 125 29.96 -12.70 -8.65
C THR A 125 28.76 -13.20 -7.85
N HIS A 126 28.20 -14.33 -8.26
CA HIS A 126 27.19 -15.05 -7.49
C HIS A 126 27.90 -16.14 -6.70
N GLU A 127 27.89 -16.04 -5.37
CA GLU A 127 28.34 -17.12 -4.50
C GLU A 127 27.12 -17.99 -4.14
N VAL A 128 27.12 -19.24 -4.62
CA VAL A 128 26.08 -20.21 -4.27
C VAL A 128 26.59 -21.03 -3.09
N ILE A 129 26.13 -20.70 -1.89
CA ILE A 129 26.42 -21.48 -0.69
C ILE A 129 25.56 -22.75 -0.73
N THR A 130 26.16 -23.87 -1.11
CA THR A 130 25.50 -25.18 -1.02
C THR A 130 25.87 -25.86 0.28
N HIS A 131 24.87 -26.27 1.07
CA HIS A 131 25.11 -27.17 2.20
C HIS A 131 25.13 -28.62 1.73
N ALA A 132 26.11 -29.40 2.20
CA ALA A 132 26.16 -30.82 1.93
C ALA A 132 25.00 -31.54 2.65
N ILE A 133 24.20 -32.31 1.91
CA ILE A 133 23.22 -33.22 2.48
C ILE A 133 24.01 -34.40 3.07
N LYS A 134 24.05 -34.51 4.40
CA LYS A 134 24.52 -35.74 5.07
C LYS A 134 23.37 -36.74 5.08
N ASN A 135 23.52 -37.82 4.32
CA ASN A 135 22.76 -39.06 4.56
C ASN A 135 23.38 -39.84 5.72
#